data_AF-E2BV47-F1
#
_entry.id   AF-E2BV47-F1
#
_cell.length_a   1.000
_cell.length_b   1.000
_cell.length_c   1.000
_cell.angle_alpha   90.00
_cell.angle_beta   90.00
_cell.angle_gamma   90.00
#
_symmetry.space_group_name_H-M   'P 1'
#
loop_
_entity.id
_entity.type
_entity.pdbx_description
1 polymer ?
#
loop_
_entity_poly.entity_id
_entity_poly.type
_entity_poly.pdbx_seq_one_letter_code
_entity_poly.pdbx_strand_id
1 'polypeptide(L)'
;LKNKRPEYAKRHDKVIFQHDNARPHVGKIVKATFEALGWDVLPHSPYSSDIAPFDYHLFRSMVHGLSDQHFNNYEEIEKWLNEWIASKDESFFRHGMQQLP
;
A
#
# COMPACT_ATOMS: atom_id res chain seq x y z
N LEU A 1 -12.38 -9.87 -2.18
CA LEU A 1 -11.96 -8.90 -3.22
C LEU A 1 -13.02 -8.74 -4.31
N LYS A 2 -13.33 -9.76 -5.13
CA LYS A 2 -14.35 -9.67 -6.21
C LYS A 2 -15.73 -9.13 -5.76
N ASN A 3 -16.19 -9.49 -4.55
CA ASN A 3 -17.49 -9.03 -4.03
C ASN A 3 -17.46 -7.61 -3.44
N LYS A 4 -16.31 -7.16 -2.92
CA LYS A 4 -16.15 -5.80 -2.36
C LYS A 4 -15.72 -4.78 -3.43
N ARG A 5 -15.04 -5.25 -4.47
CA ARG A 5 -14.50 -4.46 -5.59
C ARG A 5 -14.97 -5.11 -6.90
N PRO A 6 -16.20 -4.82 -7.35
CA PRO A 6 -16.75 -5.41 -8.57
C PRO A 6 -15.92 -5.04 -9.82
N GLU A 7 -15.15 -3.96 -9.77
CA GLU A 7 -14.19 -3.57 -10.82
C GLU A 7 -13.08 -4.62 -11.04
N TYR A 8 -12.66 -5.28 -9.96
CA TYR A 8 -11.66 -6.37 -9.98
C TYR A 8 -12.18 -7.62 -10.71
N ALA A 9 -13.51 -7.79 -10.80
CA ALA A 9 -14.13 -8.90 -11.50
C ALA A 9 -14.32 -8.64 -13.01
N LYS A 10 -14.23 -7.38 -13.45
CA LYS A 10 -14.49 -6.96 -14.84
C LYS A 10 -13.23 -6.64 -15.67
N ARG A 11 -12.07 -6.42 -15.05
CA ARG A 11 -10.84 -6.01 -15.76
C ARG A 11 -9.76 -7.08 -15.62
N HIS A 12 -9.45 -7.72 -16.73
CA HIS A 12 -8.73 -9.00 -16.74
C HIS A 12 -7.21 -8.92 -16.56
N ASP A 13 -6.53 -7.77 -16.69
CA ASP A 13 -5.06 -7.69 -16.50
C ASP A 13 -4.55 -6.29 -16.08
N LYS A 14 -5.44 -5.38 -15.65
CA LYS A 14 -5.07 -3.97 -15.38
C LYS A 14 -4.77 -3.74 -13.91
N VAL A 15 -3.63 -3.11 -13.61
CA VAL A 15 -3.25 -2.75 -12.24
C VAL A 15 -4.17 -1.64 -11.74
N ILE A 16 -4.76 -1.88 -10.57
CA ILE A 16 -5.53 -0.90 -9.81
C ILE A 16 -4.62 -0.38 -8.70
N PHE A 17 -4.21 0.88 -8.83
CA PHE A 17 -3.28 1.53 -7.93
C PHE A 17 -4.03 2.40 -6.91
N GLN A 18 -3.69 2.28 -5.64
CA GLN A 18 -4.28 3.06 -4.54
C GLN A 18 -3.16 3.80 -3.82
N HIS A 19 -3.30 5.12 -3.68
CA HIS A 19 -2.43 5.97 -2.89
C HIS A 19 -3.23 7.15 -2.32
N ASP A 20 -2.63 7.90 -1.40
CA ASP A 20 -3.23 9.10 -0.82
C ASP A 20 -3.09 10.33 -1.72
N ASN A 21 -3.80 11.42 -1.40
CA ASN A 21 -3.78 12.64 -2.20
C ASN A 21 -2.62 13.60 -1.85
N ALA A 22 -1.49 13.08 -1.33
CA ALA A 22 -0.33 13.92 -1.07
C ALA A 22 0.10 14.69 -2.33
N ARG A 23 0.55 15.94 -2.15
CA ARG A 23 0.90 16.83 -3.27
C ARG A 23 1.84 16.20 -4.32
N PRO A 24 2.88 15.44 -3.94
CA PRO A 24 3.72 14.74 -4.91
C PRO A 24 2.96 13.73 -5.77
N HIS A 25 1.95 13.05 -5.21
CA HIS A 25 1.23 11.97 -5.88
C HIS A 25 0.15 12.47 -6.86
N VAL A 26 -0.36 13.68 -6.67
CA VAL A 26 -1.37 14.29 -7.56
C VAL A 26 -0.76 15.19 -8.65
N GLY A 27 0.57 15.23 -8.73
CA GLY A 27 1.30 16.01 -9.71
C GLY A 27 1.01 15.57 -11.15
N LYS A 28 1.13 16.52 -12.10
CA LYS A 28 0.85 16.27 -13.52
C LYS A 28 1.71 15.13 -14.10
N ILE A 29 2.99 15.11 -13.73
CA ILE A 29 3.95 14.09 -14.21
C ILE A 29 3.51 12.71 -13.74
N VAL A 30 3.15 12.56 -12.45
CA VAL A 30 2.72 11.29 -11.86
C VAL A 30 1.44 10.77 -12.55
N LYS A 31 0.46 11.65 -12.80
CA LYS A 31 -0.76 11.27 -13.53
C LYS A 31 -0.44 10.78 -14.95
N ALA A 32 0.41 11.50 -15.68
CA ALA A 32 0.84 11.09 -17.01
C ALA A 32 1.59 9.74 -16.99
N THR A 33 2.37 9.46 -15.95
CA THR A 33 3.03 8.16 -15.76
C THR A 33 2.01 7.04 -15.56
N PHE A 34 0.99 7.22 -14.73
CA PHE A 34 -0.05 6.21 -14.55
C PHE A 34 -0.86 5.95 -15.83
N GLU A 35 -1.14 6.99 -16.60
CA GLU A 35 -1.78 6.87 -17.92
C GLU A 35 -0.89 6.06 -18.89
N ALA A 36 0.41 6.37 -18.96
CA ALA A 36 1.36 5.67 -19.82
C ALA A 36 1.55 4.20 -19.43
N LEU A 37 1.53 3.89 -18.13
CA LEU A 37 1.56 2.52 -17.62
C LEU A 37 0.22 1.78 -17.78
N GLY A 38 -0.84 2.50 -18.15
CA GLY A 38 -2.20 1.95 -18.21
C GLY A 38 -2.67 1.48 -16.85
N TRP A 39 -2.39 2.22 -15.77
CA TRP A 39 -2.87 1.90 -14.42
C TRP A 39 -4.14 2.69 -14.12
N ASP A 40 -5.09 2.05 -13.45
CA ASP A 40 -6.27 2.76 -12.92
C ASP A 40 -5.97 3.22 -11.50
N VAL A 41 -6.04 4.52 -11.25
CA VAL A 41 -5.88 5.08 -9.91
C VAL A 41 -7.24 5.12 -9.21
N LEU A 42 -7.36 4.46 -8.05
CA LEU A 42 -8.57 4.53 -7.24
C LEU A 42 -8.75 5.92 -6.63
N PRO A 43 -9.98 6.47 -6.64
CA PRO A 43 -10.26 7.72 -5.94
C PRO A 43 -10.01 7.52 -4.44
N HIS A 44 -9.26 8.45 -3.85
CA HIS A 44 -9.04 8.51 -2.40
C HIS A 44 -9.68 9.79 -1.85
N SER A 45 -10.41 9.69 -0.74
CA SER A 45 -10.97 10.86 -0.07
C SER A 45 -9.87 11.60 0.70
N PRO A 46 -9.84 12.94 0.75
CA PRO A 46 -8.93 13.68 1.62
C PRO A 46 -9.02 13.19 3.07
N TYR A 47 -7.88 13.17 3.77
CA TYR A 47 -7.78 12.87 5.21
C TYR A 47 -8.40 11.51 5.62
N SER A 48 -8.32 10.50 4.75
CA SER A 48 -8.96 9.19 4.96
C SER A 48 -7.94 8.07 5.16
N SER A 49 -7.08 8.21 6.17
CA SER A 49 -6.06 7.19 6.54
C SER A 49 -6.69 5.82 6.84
N ASP A 50 -7.93 5.78 7.33
CA ASP A 50 -8.69 4.54 7.58
C ASP A 50 -8.97 3.72 6.30
N ILE A 51 -8.80 4.34 5.13
CA ILE A 51 -9.04 3.73 3.82
C ILE A 51 -7.71 3.30 3.15
N ALA A 52 -6.55 3.54 3.77
CA ALA A 52 -5.24 3.17 3.24
C ALA A 52 -4.73 1.85 3.86
N PRO A 53 -4.61 0.75 3.09
CA PRO A 53 -4.15 -0.56 3.60
C PRO A 53 -2.77 -0.52 4.22
N PHE A 54 -1.92 0.37 3.72
CA PHE A 54 -0.60 0.58 4.27
C PHE A 54 -0.67 1.14 5.71
N ASP A 55 -1.54 2.10 5.97
CA ASP A 55 -1.62 2.78 7.26
C ASP A 55 -2.26 1.88 8.34
N TYR A 56 -3.43 1.29 8.08
CA TYR A 56 -4.15 0.54 9.12
C TYR A 56 -3.62 -0.89 9.35
N HIS A 57 -2.92 -1.48 8.38
CA HIS A 57 -2.47 -2.89 8.44
C HIS A 57 -0.95 -3.02 8.41
N LEU A 58 -0.28 -2.58 7.34
CA LEU A 58 1.17 -2.80 7.19
C LEU A 58 1.97 -2.04 8.25
N PHE A 59 1.83 -0.72 8.29
CA PHE A 59 2.57 0.14 9.22
C PHE A 59 2.14 -0.13 10.66
N ARG A 60 0.85 -0.37 10.92
CA ARG A 60 0.38 -0.76 12.24
C ARG A 60 1.07 -2.03 12.76
N SER A 61 1.21 -3.05 11.93
CA SER A 61 1.93 -4.28 12.27
C SER A 61 3.44 -4.02 12.43
N MET A 62 4.01 -3.15 11.60
CA MET A 62 5.44 -2.83 11.62
C MET A 62 5.85 -2.08 12.88
N VAL A 63 5.03 -1.15 13.38
CA VAL A 63 5.29 -0.39 14.62
C VAL A 63 5.52 -1.33 15.81
N HIS A 64 4.77 -2.43 15.92
CA HIS A 64 5.00 -3.41 16.97
C HIS A 64 6.38 -4.08 16.86
N GLY A 65 6.82 -4.39 15.63
CA GLY A 65 8.16 -4.94 15.41
C GLY A 65 9.29 -3.93 15.65
N LEU A 66 9.02 -2.65 15.42
CA LEU A 66 9.98 -1.55 15.61
C LEU A 66 10.13 -1.11 17.06
N SER A 67 9.16 -1.41 17.93
CA SER A 67 9.07 -0.84 19.28
C SER A 67 10.29 -1.15 20.16
N ASP A 68 10.96 -2.28 19.91
CA ASP A 68 12.13 -2.73 20.68
C ASP A 68 13.45 -2.65 19.89
N GLN A 69 13.45 -1.98 18.73
CA GLN A 69 14.62 -1.91 17.86
C GLN A 69 15.39 -0.60 18.04
N HIS A 70 16.71 -0.72 18.12
CA HIS A 70 17.64 0.40 18.06
C HIS A 70 18.58 0.19 16.87
N PHE A 71 18.59 1.16 15.97
CA PHE A 71 19.42 1.14 14.77
C PHE A 71 20.52 2.20 14.88
N ASN A 72 21.74 1.83 14.51
CA ASN A 72 22.91 2.71 14.56
C ASN A 72 23.18 3.41 13.22
N ASN A 73 22.65 2.88 12.12
CA ASN A 73 22.87 3.35 10.77
C ASN A 73 21.71 2.96 9.85
N TYR A 74 21.77 3.44 8.60
CA TYR A 74 20.72 3.20 7.62
C TYR A 74 20.70 1.74 7.14
N GLU A 75 21.86 1.11 7.03
CA GLU A 75 22.00 -0.27 6.57
C GLU A 75 21.31 -1.27 7.50
N GLU A 76 21.35 -1.02 8.81
CA GLU A 76 20.62 -1.80 9.81
C GLU A 76 19.10 -1.66 9.65
N ILE A 77 18.60 -0.44 9.34
CA ILE A 77 17.18 -0.20 9.07
C ILE A 77 16.75 -0.94 7.80
N GLU A 78 17.53 -0.83 6.73
CA GLU A 78 17.24 -1.48 5.46
C GLU A 78 17.22 -3.01 5.60
N LYS A 79 18.21 -3.57 6.31
CA LYS A 79 18.27 -5.00 6.59
C LYS A 79 17.05 -5.46 7.38
N TRP A 80 16.72 -4.77 8.48
CA TRP A 80 15.57 -5.13 9.32
C TRP A 80 14.26 -5.04 8.53
N LEU A 81 14.08 -4.01 7.71
CA LEU A 81 12.88 -3.83 6.89
C LEU A 81 12.73 -4.97 5.89
N ASN A 82 13.81 -5.34 5.20
CA ASN A 82 13.81 -6.45 4.25
C ASN A 82 13.49 -7.79 4.93
N GLU A 83 14.10 -8.07 6.08
CA GLU A 83 13.81 -9.28 6.86
C GLU A 83 12.35 -9.29 7.38
N TRP A 84 11.85 -8.15 7.86
CA TRP A 84 10.49 -8.03 8.35
C TRP A 84 9.46 -8.24 7.24
N ILE A 85 9.66 -7.66 6.05
CA ILE A 85 8.78 -7.86 4.89
C ILE A 85 8.83 -9.32 4.44
N ALA A 86 10.02 -9.90 4.33
CA ALA A 86 10.19 -11.31 3.95
C ALA A 86 9.57 -12.29 4.96
N SER A 87 9.44 -11.89 6.23
CA SER A 87 8.77 -12.68 7.27
C SER A 87 7.25 -12.78 7.10
N LYS A 88 6.63 -11.91 6.29
CA LYS A 88 5.17 -11.90 6.10
C LYS A 88 4.79 -12.82 4.95
N ASP A 89 3.85 -13.71 5.23
CA ASP A 89 3.30 -14.59 4.22
C ASP A 89 2.27 -13.85 3.35
N GLU A 90 1.92 -14.46 2.23
CA GLU A 90 0.98 -13.89 1.27
C GLU A 90 -0.41 -13.59 1.88
N SER A 91 -0.85 -14.39 2.85
CA SER A 91 -2.16 -14.20 3.49
C SER A 91 -2.19 -12.92 4.33
N PHE A 92 -1.06 -12.52 4.93
CA PHE A 92 -0.95 -11.24 5.64
C PHE A 92 -1.29 -10.06 4.73
N PHE A 93 -0.70 -10.00 3.53
CA PHE A 93 -0.99 -8.92 2.57
C PHE A 93 -2.41 -9.00 2.01
N ARG A 94 -2.88 -10.21 1.68
CA ARG A 94 -4.25 -10.43 1.22
C ARG A 94 -5.29 -9.99 2.26
N HIS A 95 -5.02 -10.26 3.53
CA HIS A 95 -5.90 -9.89 4.63
C HIS A 95 -6.04 -8.37 4.73
N GLY A 96 -4.92 -7.65 4.74
CA GLY A 96 -4.91 -6.18 4.70
C GLY A 96 -5.76 -5.65 3.54
N MET A 97 -5.56 -6.16 2.33
CA MET A 97 -6.33 -5.73 1.14
C MET A 97 -7.82 -6.07 1.21
N GLN A 98 -8.21 -7.13 1.92
CA GLN A 98 -9.62 -7.53 2.06
C GLN A 98 -10.37 -6.73 3.14
N GLN A 99 -9.66 -6.12 4.07
CA GLN A 99 -10.26 -5.25 5.10
C GLN A 99 -10.69 -3.89 4.57
N LEU A 100 -10.23 -3.50 3.38
CA LEU A 100 -10.77 -2.36 2.66
C LEU A 100 -12.31 -2.46 2.60
N PRO A 101 -13.04 -1.37 2.92
CA PRO A 101 -14.49 -1.32 2.79
C PRO A 101 -14.96 -1.75 1.40
#